data_AF-A0A3C0ECF9-F1
#
_entry.id   AF-A0A3C0ECF9-F1
#
_cell.length_a   1.000
_cell.length_b   1.000
_cell.length_c   1.000
_cell.angle_alpha   90.00
_cell.angle_beta   90.00
_cell.angle_gamma   90.00
#
_symmetry.space_group_name_H-M   'P 1'
#
loop_
_entity.id
_entity.type
_entity.pdbx_description
1 polymer ?
#
loop_
_entity_poly.entity_id
_entity_poly.type
_entity_poly.pdbx_seq_one_letter_code
_entity_poly.pdbx_strand_id
1 'polypeptide(L)' 'MSAALYAAREGIETLIIERSGVGGQAGTTERIDNYPGFAEGIGGAELADAMRAHAERFDVEILPAQAVTKIESRGITR' A
#
# COMPACT_ATOMS: atom_id res chain seq x y z
N MET A 1 2.78 -0.21 0.83
CA MET A 1 2.34 -0.95 -0.36
C MET A 1 3.45 -1.79 -0.98
N SER A 2 4.58 -1.22 -1.43
CA SER A 2 5.66 -2.02 -2.02
C SER A 2 6.18 -3.11 -1.07
N ALA A 3 6.39 -2.81 0.21
CA ALA A 3 6.78 -3.82 1.20
C ALA A 3 5.79 -4.99 1.30
N ALA A 4 4.48 -4.71 1.21
CA ALA A 4 3.45 -5.73 1.28
C ALA A 4 3.45 -6.63 0.03
N LEU A 5 3.67 -6.04 -1.16
CA LEU A 5 3.87 -6.79 -2.40
C LEU A 5 5.06 -7.75 -2.29
N TYR A 6 6.19 -7.29 -1.75
CA TYR A 6 7.35 -8.16 -1.57
C TYR A 6 7.09 -9.27 -0.54
N ALA A 7 6.43 -8.96 0.58
CA ALA A 7 6.08 -9.98 1.58
C ALA A 7 5.14 -11.05 1.00
N ALA A 8 4.07 -10.64 0.30
CA ALA A 8 3.13 -11.56 -0.32
C ALA A 8 3.78 -12.44 -1.40
N ARG A 9 4.74 -11.90 -2.16
CA ARG A 9 5.51 -12.68 -3.15
C ARG A 9 6.36 -13.79 -2.53
N GLU A 10 6.75 -13.63 -1.27
CA GLU A 10 7.44 -14.67 -0.49
C GLU A 10 6.47 -15.60 0.25
N GLY A 11 5.16 -15.52 -0.03
CA GLY A 11 4.13 -16.35 0.59
C GLY A 11 3.77 -15.95 2.02
N ILE A 12 4.12 -14.72 2.43
CA ILE A 12 3.75 -14.19 3.75
C ILE A 12 2.36 -13.57 3.68
N GLU A 13 1.43 -14.09 4.49
CA GLU A 13 0.12 -13.48 4.69
C GLU A 13 0.29 -12.04 5.17
N THR A 14 -0.25 -11.09 4.41
CA THR A 14 0.06 -9.67 4.60
C THR A 14 -1.20 -8.83 4.66
N LEU A 15 -1.28 -7.98 5.69
CA LEU A 15 -2.33 -6.98 5.89
C LEU A 15 -1.74 -5.56 5.83
N ILE A 16 -2.36 -4.69 5.05
CA ILE A 16 -2.13 -3.24 5.07
C ILE A 16 -3.26 -2.58 5.84
N ILE A 17 -2.92 -1.79 6.87
CA ILE A 17 -3.88 -0.96 7.61
C ILE A 17 -3.66 0.50 7.21
N GLU A 18 -4.69 1.17 6.71
CA GLU A 18 -4.59 2.53 6.18
C GLU A 18 -5.64 3.47 6.80
N ARG A 19 -5.21 4.65 7.25
CA ARG A 19 -6.08 5.59 8.00
C ARG A 19 -7.02 6.38 7.10
N SER A 20 -6.50 6.88 5.98
CA SER A 20 -7.17 7.92 5.21
C SER A 20 -7.73 7.39 3.90
N GLY A 21 -6.90 6.65 3.15
CA GLY A 21 -7.22 6.14 1.83
C GLY A 21 -5.96 5.55 1.19
N VAL A 22 -6.13 4.61 0.27
CA VAL A 22 -5.01 3.95 -0.40
C VAL A 22 -4.23 4.98 -1.22
N GLY A 23 -2.89 4.93 -1.15
CA GLY A 23 -1.99 5.83 -1.88
C GLY A 23 -1.38 6.97 -1.06
N GLY A 24 -1.88 7.25 0.15
CA GLY A 24 -1.32 8.28 1.03
C GLY A 24 -1.22 9.66 0.35
N GLN A 25 -0.09 10.36 0.56
CA GLN A 25 0.14 11.69 -0.03
C GLN A 25 0.25 11.67 -1.56
N ALA A 26 0.76 10.57 -2.14
CA ALA A 26 0.81 10.42 -3.58
C ALA A 26 -0.61 10.39 -4.16
N GLY A 27 -1.55 9.71 -3.50
CA GLY A 27 -2.96 9.64 -3.89
C GLY A 27 -3.67 10.99 -3.98
N THR A 28 -3.24 11.98 -3.20
CA THR A 28 -3.82 13.34 -3.20
C THR A 28 -3.15 14.30 -4.17
N THR A 29 -2.10 13.86 -4.87
CA THR A 29 -1.38 14.70 -5.82
C THR A 29 -2.11 14.73 -7.15
N GLU A 30 -2.34 15.91 -7.72
CA GLU A 30 -3.02 16.04 -9.01
C GLU A 30 -2.28 15.30 -10.13
N ARG A 31 -0.95 15.46 -10.16
CA ARG A 31 -0.09 14.90 -11.19
C ARG A 31 1.32 14.59 -10.68
N ILE A 32 1.85 13.45 -11.09
CA ILE A 32 3.19 12.97 -10.76
C ILE A 32 3.96 12.73 -12.07
N ASP A 33 4.88 13.62 -12.40
CA ASP A 33 5.70 13.53 -13.63
C ASP A 33 7.06 12.81 -13.40
N ASN A 34 7.40 12.50 -12.15
CA ASN A 34 8.70 11.94 -11.76
C ASN A 34 8.63 10.47 -11.29
N TYR A 35 7.54 9.75 -11.60
CA TYR A 35 7.44 8.32 -11.30
C TYR A 35 7.86 7.47 -12.51
N PRO A 36 8.96 6.69 -12.42
CA PRO A 36 9.43 5.87 -13.54
C PRO A 36 8.37 4.86 -14.02
N GLY A 37 8.25 4.71 -15.34
CA GLY A 37 7.25 3.84 -15.97
C GLY A 37 6.05 4.59 -16.55
N PHE A 38 5.89 5.88 -16.22
CA PHE A 38 4.85 6.75 -16.78
C PHE A 38 5.50 7.93 -17.50
N ALA A 39 5.82 7.75 -18.79
CA ALA A 39 6.54 8.75 -19.60
C ALA A 39 5.78 10.08 -19.74
N GLU A 40 4.46 10.02 -19.79
CA GLU A 40 3.57 11.17 -19.87
C GLU A 40 3.07 11.62 -18.48
N GLY A 41 3.71 11.18 -17.40
CA GLY A 41 3.23 11.36 -16.02
C GLY A 41 1.99 10.51 -15.70
N ILE A 42 1.56 10.55 -14.45
CA ILE A 42 0.37 9.84 -13.95
C ILE A 42 -0.37 10.67 -12.89
N GLY A 43 -1.69 10.54 -12.82
CA GLY A 43 -2.46 11.13 -11.71
C GLY A 43 -2.12 10.45 -10.37
N GLY A 44 -2.10 11.19 -9.27
CA GLY A 44 -1.78 10.61 -7.97
C GLY A 44 -2.77 9.52 -7.53
N ALA A 45 -4.06 9.78 -7.73
CA ALA A 45 -5.12 8.80 -7.48
C ALA A 45 -5.01 7.57 -8.39
N GLU A 46 -4.66 7.78 -9.66
CA GLU A 46 -4.48 6.69 -10.63
C GLU A 46 -3.29 5.79 -10.25
N LEU A 47 -2.18 6.39 -9.82
CA LEU A 47 -1.03 5.64 -9.30
C LEU A 47 -1.42 4.83 -8.05
N ALA A 48 -2.16 5.44 -7.13
CA ALA A 48 -2.64 4.77 -5.92
C ALA A 48 -3.52 3.55 -6.23
N ASP A 49 -4.46 3.70 -7.17
CA ASP A 49 -5.34 2.63 -7.61
C ASP A 49 -4.57 1.52 -8.33
N ALA A 50 -3.60 1.86 -9.18
CA ALA A 50 -2.72 0.88 -9.82
C ALA A 50 -1.91 0.08 -8.80
N MET A 51 -1.37 0.75 -7.78
CA MET A 51 -0.67 0.08 -6.68
C MET A 51 -1.61 -0.82 -5.87
N ARG A 52 -2.86 -0.39 -5.67
CA ARG A 52 -3.88 -1.16 -4.94
C ARG A 52 -4.22 -2.44 -5.67
N ALA A 53 -4.55 -2.35 -6.95
CA ALA A 53 -4.86 -3.48 -7.80
C ALA A 53 -3.69 -4.48 -7.86
N HIS A 54 -2.45 -3.97 -7.87
CA HIS A 54 -1.27 -4.83 -7.81
C HIS A 54 -1.20 -5.60 -6.48
N ALA A 55 -1.42 -4.94 -5.34
CA ALA A 55 -1.42 -5.58 -4.03
C ALA A 55 -2.52 -6.65 -3.91
N GLU A 56 -3.75 -6.31 -4.32
CA GLU A 56 -4.90 -7.23 -4.29
C GLU A 56 -4.68 -8.46 -5.19
N ARG A 57 -3.98 -8.30 -6.33
CA ARG A 57 -3.59 -9.43 -7.20
C ARG A 57 -2.67 -10.45 -6.52
N PHE A 58 -1.93 -10.04 -5.48
CA PHE A 58 -1.06 -10.90 -4.68
C PHE A 58 -1.72 -11.29 -3.34
N ASP A 59 -3.05 -11.22 -3.25
CA ASP A 59 -3.82 -11.58 -2.05
C ASP A 59 -3.46 -10.77 -0.79
N VAL A 60 -2.90 -9.56 -0.97
CA VAL A 60 -2.67 -8.64 0.14
C VAL A 60 -4.01 -8.07 0.60
N GLU A 61 -4.33 -8.26 1.88
CA GLU A 61 -5.52 -7.65 2.48
C GLU A 61 -5.28 -6.16 2.75
N ILE A 62 -6.28 -5.33 2.48
CA ILE A 62 -6.23 -3.89 2.73
C ILE A 62 -7.41 -3.52 3.60
N LEU A 63 -7.13 -3.02 4.80
CA LEU A 63 -8.11 -2.52 5.75
C LEU A 63 -8.10 -0.98 5.75
N PRO A 64 -9.03 -0.34 5.03
CA PRO A 64 -9.09 1.12 4.91
C PRO A 64 -9.79 1.75 6.12
N ALA A 65 -9.62 3.06 6.26
CA ALA A 65 -10.24 3.89 7.29
C ALA A 65 -9.96 3.44 8.73
N GLN A 66 -8.80 2.82 8.97
CA GLN A 66 -8.38 2.35 10.29
C GLN A 66 -7.06 2.97 10.72
N ALA A 67 -7.01 3.48 11.94
CA ALA A 67 -5.80 4.02 12.54
C ALA A 67 -5.19 3.00 13.49
N VAL A 68 -3.93 2.63 13.27
CA VAL A 68 -3.14 1.94 14.30
C VAL A 68 -2.87 2.93 15.43
N THR A 69 -3.37 2.63 16.63
CA THR A 69 -3.25 3.50 17.83
C THR A 69 -2.24 2.97 18.84
N LYS A 70 -1.98 1.65 18.84
CA LYS A 70 -1.06 0.99 19.78
C LYS A 70 -0.43 -0.24 19.12
N ILE A 71 0.84 -0.48 19.42
CA ILE A 71 1.55 -1.73 19.10
C ILE A 71 2.13 -2.26 20.42
N GLU A 72 1.82 -3.51 20.74
CA GLU A 72 2.37 -4.21 21.90
C GLU A 72 3.23 -5.39 21.42
N SER A 73 4.53 -5.38 21.71
CA SER A 73 5.38 -6.55 21.49
C SER A 73 5.24 -7.48 22.71
N ARG A 74 4.73 -8.70 22.48
CA ARG A 74 4.59 -9.72 23.53
C ARG A 74 5.74 -10.73 23.56
N GLY A 75 6.82 -10.47 22.82
CA GLY A 75 7.97 -11.36 22.71
C GLY A 75 7.68 -12.65 21.93
N ILE A 76 8.70 -13.51 21.83
CA ILE A 76 8.59 -14.83 21.20
C ILE A 76 8.19 -15.82 22.30
N THR A 77 7.00 -16.41 22.21
CA THR A 77 6.69 -17.62 22.98
C THR A 77 7.62 -18.71 22.44
N ARG A 78 8.58 -19.11 23.26
CA ARG A 78 9.52 -20.19 22.94
C ARG A 78 8.86 -21.55 23.17
#